data_AF-A0A5R9GA98-F1
#
_entry.id   AF-A0A5R9GA98-F1
#
_cell.length_a   1.000
_cell.length_b   1.000
_cell.length_c   1.000
_cell.angle_alpha   90.00
_cell.angle_beta   90.00
_cell.angle_gamma   90.00
#
_symmetry.space_group_name_H-M   'P 1'
#
loop_
_entity.id
_entity.type
_entity.pdbx_description
1 polymer ?
#
loop_
_entity_poly.entity_id
_entity_poly.type
_entity_poly.pdbx_seq_one_letter_code
_entity_poly.pdbx_strand_id
1 'polypeptide(L)'
;MLRKMCDEPPRTDDAQMRNILALTNELAVKYGKLRDGEQAGRAQTLVAWMKSLASSFDELEQSVHCAIQFAGRVQHDFMEEMGPEERADFRRHLYFYKNAFIRVFSVLDKLGSFMNDVFGLHAERVKERYSYFTVLRCMREARAEPELLRRLDDTRNKYREPVQDLRLMRNHEVHAINTELLDEDGRLRLRPRDPRTPIEDLRRNVAMLQAGYAMAGESLHAVLQYCNKRA
;
A
#
# COMPACT_ATOMS: atom_id res chain seq x y z
N MET A 1 -1.30 -5.09 -16.38
CA MET A 1 -1.15 -4.01 -17.40
C MET A 1 0.28 -3.51 -17.47
N LEU A 2 0.94 -3.25 -16.32
CA LEU A 2 2.30 -2.69 -16.28
C LEU A 2 3.42 -3.69 -16.62
N ARG A 3 3.20 -5.00 -16.44
CA ARG A 3 4.19 -6.03 -16.81
C ARG A 3 4.59 -6.03 -18.29
N LYS A 4 3.70 -5.57 -19.18
CA LYS A 4 4.04 -5.35 -20.59
C LYS A 4 5.14 -4.30 -20.78
N MET A 5 5.27 -3.33 -19.87
CA MET A 5 6.37 -2.35 -19.89
C MET A 5 7.70 -2.95 -19.45
N CYS A 6 7.68 -4.14 -18.85
CA CYS A 6 8.86 -4.92 -18.46
C CYS A 6 9.14 -6.06 -19.43
N ASP A 7 8.47 -6.07 -20.60
CA ASP A 7 8.51 -7.16 -21.59
C ASP A 7 8.10 -8.54 -21.02
N GLU A 8 7.28 -8.52 -19.97
CA GLU A 8 6.79 -9.72 -19.30
C GLU A 8 5.36 -10.08 -19.70
N PRO A 9 4.99 -11.38 -19.66
CA PRO A 9 3.62 -11.80 -19.81
C PRO A 9 2.72 -11.24 -18.68
N PRO A 10 1.39 -11.24 -18.88
CA PRO A 10 0.45 -10.95 -17.80
C PRO A 10 0.74 -11.81 -16.56
N ARG A 11 0.53 -11.23 -15.38
CA ARG A 11 0.74 -11.92 -14.10
C ARG A 11 -0.07 -13.22 -14.05
N THR A 12 0.55 -14.28 -13.55
CA THR A 12 -0.18 -15.38 -12.92
C THR A 12 -0.35 -15.06 -11.43
N ASP A 13 -1.60 -14.91 -11.00
CA ASP A 13 -1.92 -14.50 -9.62
C ASP A 13 -1.27 -15.43 -8.60
N ASP A 14 -0.57 -14.84 -7.64
CA ASP A 14 0.00 -15.59 -6.51
C ASP A 14 -1.11 -16.08 -5.56
N ALA A 15 -0.72 -16.86 -4.54
CA ALA A 15 -1.66 -17.40 -3.58
C ALA A 15 -2.43 -16.29 -2.82
N GLN A 16 -1.76 -15.17 -2.49
CA GLN A 16 -2.36 -14.09 -1.71
C GLN A 16 -3.45 -13.38 -2.51
N MET A 17 -3.14 -13.01 -3.76
CA MET A 17 -4.09 -12.37 -4.66
C MET A 17 -5.27 -13.29 -4.97
N ARG A 18 -5.02 -14.56 -5.28
CA ARG A 18 -6.09 -15.54 -5.54
C ARG A 18 -7.04 -15.64 -4.34
N ASN A 19 -6.51 -15.68 -3.12
CA ASN A 19 -7.33 -15.75 -1.91
C ASN A 19 -8.15 -14.48 -1.70
N ILE A 20 -7.58 -13.29 -1.92
CA ILE A 20 -8.30 -12.01 -1.82
C ILE A 20 -9.43 -11.94 -2.86
N LEU A 21 -9.16 -12.33 -4.11
CA LEU A 21 -10.16 -12.35 -5.18
C LEU A 21 -11.27 -13.37 -4.89
N ALA A 22 -10.92 -14.57 -4.43
CA ALA A 22 -11.89 -15.59 -4.05
C ALA A 22 -12.81 -15.11 -2.92
N LEU A 23 -12.25 -14.60 -1.83
CA LEU A 23 -13.02 -14.05 -0.70
C LEU A 23 -13.92 -12.87 -1.12
N THR A 24 -13.41 -12.00 -1.99
CA THR A 24 -14.18 -10.87 -2.53
C THR A 24 -15.38 -11.36 -3.32
N ASN A 25 -15.21 -12.38 -4.16
CA ASN A 25 -16.28 -12.97 -4.95
C ASN A 25 -17.29 -13.72 -4.08
N GLU A 26 -16.84 -14.49 -3.09
CA GLU A 26 -17.71 -15.19 -2.14
C GLU A 26 -18.60 -14.21 -1.36
N LEU A 27 -18.00 -13.15 -0.82
CA LEU A 27 -18.73 -12.09 -0.13
C LEU A 27 -19.69 -11.37 -1.08
N ALA A 28 -19.27 -11.08 -2.31
CA ALA A 28 -20.15 -10.49 -3.31
C ALA A 28 -21.40 -11.34 -3.59
N VAL A 29 -21.24 -12.66 -3.69
CA VAL A 29 -22.35 -13.59 -3.86
C VAL A 29 -23.25 -13.61 -2.62
N LYS A 30 -22.68 -13.64 -1.41
CA LYS A 30 -23.46 -13.61 -0.15
C LYS A 30 -24.29 -12.34 -0.03
N TYR A 31 -23.67 -11.18 -0.18
CA TYR A 31 -24.36 -9.89 -0.11
C TYR A 31 -25.35 -9.69 -1.26
N GLY A 32 -25.09 -10.25 -2.45
CA GLY A 32 -26.00 -10.20 -3.59
C GLY A 32 -27.31 -10.99 -3.42
N LYS A 33 -27.42 -11.85 -2.40
CA LYS A 33 -28.67 -12.53 -2.05
C LYS A 33 -29.65 -11.63 -1.28
N LEU A 34 -29.18 -10.50 -0.74
CA LEU A 34 -30.04 -9.50 -0.10
C LEU A 34 -30.66 -8.64 -1.20
N ARG A 35 -31.92 -8.95 -1.56
CA ARG A 35 -32.57 -8.38 -2.76
C ARG A 35 -33.49 -7.20 -2.49
N ASP A 36 -33.99 -7.01 -1.27
CA ASP A 36 -34.99 -5.99 -0.96
C ASP A 36 -34.67 -5.20 0.33
N GLY A 37 -35.05 -3.92 0.35
CA GLY A 37 -34.95 -3.03 1.51
C GLY A 37 -33.60 -2.30 1.66
N GLU A 38 -33.50 -1.48 2.72
CA GLU A 38 -32.32 -0.68 3.05
C GLU A 38 -31.05 -1.53 3.23
N GLN A 39 -31.22 -2.78 3.70
CA GLN A 39 -30.14 -3.75 3.84
C GLN A 39 -29.55 -4.17 2.49
N ALA A 40 -30.35 -4.23 1.41
CA ALA A 40 -29.88 -4.54 0.06
C ALA A 40 -29.03 -3.40 -0.51
N GLY A 41 -29.43 -2.14 -0.29
CA GLY A 41 -28.66 -0.96 -0.69
C GLY A 41 -27.28 -0.94 -0.02
N ARG A 42 -27.23 -1.12 1.30
CA ARG A 42 -25.97 -1.21 2.05
C ARG A 42 -25.09 -2.37 1.58
N ALA A 43 -25.68 -3.53 1.32
CA ALA A 43 -24.97 -4.71 0.83
C ALA A 43 -24.30 -4.44 -0.53
N GLN A 44 -25.00 -3.77 -1.46
CA GLN A 44 -24.42 -3.40 -2.76
C GLN A 44 -23.24 -2.43 -2.63
N THR A 45 -23.32 -1.44 -1.74
CA THR A 45 -22.22 -0.52 -1.45
C THR A 45 -20.99 -1.27 -0.94
N LEU A 46 -21.18 -2.19 0.02
CA LEU A 46 -20.09 -3.02 0.54
C LEU A 46 -19.44 -3.88 -0.55
N VAL A 47 -20.23 -4.45 -1.46
CA VAL A 47 -19.71 -5.22 -2.61
C VAL A 47 -18.89 -4.35 -3.55
N ALA A 48 -19.37 -3.15 -3.88
CA ALA A 48 -18.63 -2.21 -4.71
C ALA A 48 -17.28 -1.83 -4.06
N TRP A 49 -17.28 -1.60 -2.75
CA TRP A 49 -16.07 -1.25 -1.99
C TRP A 49 -15.06 -2.39 -1.96
N MET A 50 -15.49 -3.64 -1.72
CA MET A 50 -14.58 -4.80 -1.75
C MET A 50 -13.95 -5.01 -3.13
N LYS A 51 -14.73 -4.84 -4.22
CA LYS A 51 -14.20 -4.90 -5.59
C LYS A 51 -13.18 -3.78 -5.85
N SER A 52 -13.46 -2.57 -5.38
CA SER A 52 -12.52 -1.44 -5.48
C SER A 52 -11.24 -1.67 -4.68
N LEU A 53 -11.34 -2.28 -3.48
CA LEU A 53 -10.19 -2.69 -2.68
C LEU A 53 -9.32 -3.72 -3.40
N ALA A 54 -9.92 -4.77 -3.97
CA ALA A 54 -9.21 -5.78 -4.74
C ALA A 54 -8.49 -5.17 -5.95
N SER A 55 -9.16 -4.29 -6.70
CA SER A 55 -8.53 -3.55 -7.81
C SER A 55 -7.37 -2.68 -7.34
N SER A 56 -7.53 -1.98 -6.21
CA SER A 56 -6.46 -1.12 -5.67
C SER A 56 -5.25 -1.93 -5.21
N PHE A 57 -5.48 -3.12 -4.65
CA PHE A 57 -4.41 -4.04 -4.25
C PHE A 57 -3.70 -4.64 -5.47
N ASP A 58 -4.42 -4.93 -6.56
CA ASP A 58 -3.83 -5.33 -7.83
C ASP A 58 -2.91 -4.24 -8.42
N GLU A 59 -3.37 -3.00 -8.44
CA GLU A 59 -2.56 -1.87 -8.91
C GLU A 59 -1.30 -1.64 -8.04
N LEU A 60 -1.42 -1.88 -6.73
CA LEU A 60 -0.27 -1.86 -5.82
C LEU A 60 0.73 -2.95 -6.19
N GLU A 61 0.30 -4.20 -6.37
CA GLU A 61 1.18 -5.30 -6.79
C GLU A 61 1.94 -4.95 -8.07
N GLN A 62 1.24 -4.43 -9.09
CA GLN A 62 1.87 -4.06 -10.36
C GLN A 62 2.93 -2.96 -10.17
N SER A 63 2.68 -2.01 -9.27
CA SER A 63 3.65 -0.94 -8.97
C SER A 63 4.87 -1.48 -8.22
N VAL A 64 4.66 -2.39 -7.28
CA VAL A 64 5.73 -3.09 -6.54
C VAL A 64 6.58 -3.93 -7.48
N HIS A 65 5.95 -4.68 -8.38
CA HIS A 65 6.64 -5.49 -9.39
C HIS A 65 7.58 -4.64 -10.24
N CYS A 66 7.07 -3.55 -10.85
CA CYS A 66 7.90 -2.68 -11.68
C CYS A 66 9.04 -2.05 -10.89
N ALA A 67 8.80 -1.58 -9.66
CA ALA A 67 9.84 -1.01 -8.82
C ALA A 67 10.98 -2.03 -8.58
N ILE A 68 10.65 -3.29 -8.28
CA ILE A 68 11.64 -4.35 -8.06
C ILE A 68 12.40 -4.67 -9.34
N GLN A 69 11.69 -4.82 -10.47
CA GLN A 69 12.30 -5.16 -11.75
C GLN A 69 13.33 -4.13 -12.18
N PHE A 70 12.99 -2.84 -12.10
CA PHE A 70 13.92 -1.78 -12.48
C PHE A 70 15.06 -1.60 -11.48
N ALA A 71 14.84 -1.82 -10.18
CA ALA A 71 15.93 -1.85 -9.20
C ALA A 71 16.96 -2.94 -9.52
N GLY A 72 16.51 -4.12 -9.93
CA GLY A 72 17.38 -5.25 -10.26
C GLY A 72 18.27 -5.03 -11.49
N ARG A 73 18.03 -3.98 -12.28
CA ARG A 73 18.81 -3.60 -13.47
C ARG A 73 19.87 -2.53 -13.19
N VAL A 74 19.87 -1.95 -11.99
CA VAL A 74 20.86 -0.97 -11.55
C VAL A 74 22.02 -1.68 -10.85
N GLN A 75 23.25 -1.37 -11.26
CA GLN A 75 24.48 -2.02 -10.81
C GLN A 75 25.43 -1.05 -10.08
N HIS A 76 25.38 0.24 -10.42
CA HIS A 76 26.27 1.26 -9.85
C HIS A 76 25.64 2.03 -8.69
N ASP A 77 26.48 2.41 -7.73
CA ASP A 77 26.08 3.18 -6.54
C ASP A 77 26.14 4.70 -6.78
N PHE A 78 26.62 5.14 -7.94
CA PHE A 78 26.75 6.56 -8.30
C PHE A 78 26.13 6.87 -9.67
N MET A 79 25.41 8.00 -9.75
CA MET A 79 24.69 8.41 -10.97
C MET A 79 25.60 8.61 -12.18
N GLU A 80 26.82 9.09 -11.94
CA GLU A 80 27.82 9.40 -12.97
C GLU A 80 28.43 8.15 -13.61
N GLU A 81 28.37 7.01 -12.92
CA GLU A 81 28.89 5.72 -13.39
C GLU A 81 27.89 4.99 -14.29
N MET A 82 26.61 5.35 -14.19
CA MET A 82 25.53 4.71 -14.95
C MET A 82 25.57 5.07 -16.43
N GLY A 83 25.49 4.04 -17.28
CA GLY A 83 25.17 4.21 -18.70
C GLY A 83 23.74 4.76 -18.91
N PRO A 84 23.40 5.21 -20.14
CA PRO A 84 22.07 5.78 -20.42
C PRO A 84 20.89 4.86 -20.09
N GLU A 85 21.03 3.56 -20.34
CA GLU A 85 19.98 2.56 -20.09
C GLU A 85 19.79 2.32 -18.59
N GLU A 86 20.87 2.09 -17.86
CA GLU A 86 20.85 1.91 -16.41
C GLU A 86 20.28 3.14 -15.70
N ARG A 87 20.65 4.35 -16.14
CA ARG A 87 20.10 5.60 -15.61
C ARG A 87 18.60 5.72 -15.88
N ALA A 88 18.12 5.24 -17.03
CA ALA A 88 16.69 5.19 -17.32
C ALA A 88 15.97 4.18 -16.41
N ASP A 89 16.56 3.02 -16.15
CA ASP A 89 16.03 2.02 -15.22
C ASP A 89 16.00 2.53 -13.79
N PHE A 90 17.05 3.20 -13.32
CA PHE A 90 17.04 3.86 -12.01
C PHE A 90 15.89 4.87 -11.87
N ARG A 91 15.66 5.71 -12.89
CA ARG A 91 14.53 6.67 -12.90
C ARG A 91 13.18 5.97 -12.89
N ARG A 92 13.03 4.86 -13.63
CA ARG A 92 11.80 4.06 -13.63
C ARG A 92 11.58 3.41 -12.27
N HIS A 93 12.63 2.88 -11.64
CA HIS A 93 12.58 2.40 -10.26
C HIS A 93 12.02 3.48 -9.34
N LEU A 94 12.62 4.67 -9.31
CA LEU A 94 12.16 5.78 -8.47
C LEU A 94 10.69 6.13 -8.71
N TYR A 95 10.28 6.20 -9.97
CA TYR A 95 8.89 6.48 -10.35
C TYR A 95 7.93 5.44 -9.75
N PHE A 96 8.19 4.15 -9.99
CA PHE A 96 7.31 3.09 -9.51
C PHE A 96 7.38 2.93 -7.99
N TYR A 97 8.56 3.07 -7.40
CA TYR A 97 8.77 2.99 -5.96
C TYR A 97 7.96 4.06 -5.21
N LYS A 98 8.05 5.31 -5.67
CA LYS A 98 7.27 6.44 -5.13
C LYS A 98 5.76 6.21 -5.22
N ASN A 99 5.30 5.81 -6.40
CA ASN A 99 3.90 5.48 -6.60
C ASN A 99 3.45 4.30 -5.73
N ALA A 100 4.30 3.27 -5.59
CA ALA A 100 3.97 2.07 -4.85
C ALA A 100 3.83 2.35 -3.34
N PHE A 101 4.76 3.10 -2.72
CA PHE A 101 4.61 3.39 -1.28
C PHE A 101 3.42 4.30 -0.99
N ILE A 102 3.04 5.22 -1.90
CA ILE A 102 1.80 6.00 -1.76
C ILE A 102 0.59 5.06 -1.83
N ARG A 103 0.61 4.11 -2.78
CA ARG A 103 -0.45 3.11 -2.96
C ARG A 103 -0.59 2.16 -1.78
N VAL A 104 0.50 1.80 -1.07
CA VAL A 104 0.42 1.02 0.18
C VAL A 104 -0.52 1.70 1.17
N PHE A 105 -0.32 2.98 1.43
CA PHE A 105 -1.18 3.72 2.37
C PHE A 105 -2.58 3.97 1.82
N SER A 106 -2.72 4.18 0.50
CA SER A 106 -4.04 4.29 -0.13
C SER A 106 -4.87 3.01 0.05
N VAL A 107 -4.28 1.83 -0.15
CA VAL A 107 -4.96 0.53 0.06
C VAL A 107 -5.32 0.36 1.53
N LEU A 108 -4.39 0.62 2.45
CA LEU A 108 -4.64 0.53 3.89
C LEU A 108 -5.76 1.48 4.33
N ASP A 109 -5.74 2.74 3.88
CA ASP A 109 -6.73 3.75 4.27
C ASP A 109 -8.12 3.41 3.71
N LYS A 110 -8.20 2.92 2.45
CA LYS A 110 -9.46 2.38 1.91
C LYS A 110 -9.98 1.19 2.74
N LEU A 111 -9.10 0.30 3.18
CA LEU A 111 -9.46 -0.81 4.06
C LEU A 111 -9.94 -0.28 5.42
N GLY A 112 -9.30 0.76 5.95
CA GLY A 112 -9.73 1.50 7.13
C GLY A 112 -11.16 2.01 7.00
N SER A 113 -11.48 2.73 5.91
CA SER A 113 -12.84 3.21 5.65
C SER A 113 -13.85 2.07 5.51
N PHE A 114 -13.49 0.98 4.83
CA PHE A 114 -14.34 -0.21 4.77
C PHE A 114 -14.64 -0.78 6.17
N MET A 115 -13.63 -0.94 7.01
CA MET A 115 -13.81 -1.43 8.39
C MET A 115 -14.61 -0.46 9.26
N ASN A 116 -14.39 0.86 9.10
CA ASN A 116 -15.12 1.89 9.82
C ASN A 116 -16.63 1.72 9.65
N ASP A 117 -17.06 1.48 8.41
CA ASP A 117 -18.46 1.38 8.05
C ASP A 117 -19.06 0.00 8.30
N VAL A 118 -18.28 -1.07 8.10
CA VAL A 118 -18.72 -2.43 8.41
C VAL A 118 -18.91 -2.65 9.91
N PHE A 119 -18.03 -2.07 10.74
CA PHE A 119 -18.06 -2.27 12.19
C PHE A 119 -18.64 -1.09 12.97
N GLY A 120 -19.09 -0.02 12.29
CA GLY A 120 -19.73 1.14 12.94
C GLY A 120 -18.82 1.88 13.90
N LEU A 121 -17.55 2.09 13.52
CA LEU A 121 -16.51 2.61 14.43
C LEU A 121 -16.51 4.14 14.55
N HIS A 122 -17.15 4.84 13.60
CA HIS A 122 -17.31 6.29 13.59
C HIS A 122 -16.00 7.09 13.75
N ALA A 123 -14.92 6.65 13.10
CA ALA A 123 -13.60 7.29 13.17
C ALA A 123 -13.62 8.75 12.70
N GLU A 124 -14.57 9.13 11.85
CA GLU A 124 -14.81 10.50 11.41
C GLU A 124 -15.10 11.46 12.57
N ARG A 125 -15.68 10.97 13.68
CA ARG A 125 -15.92 11.77 14.90
C ARG A 125 -14.64 12.12 15.64
N VAL A 126 -13.58 11.31 15.47
CA VAL A 126 -12.27 11.57 16.05
C VAL A 126 -11.46 12.51 15.16
N LYS A 127 -11.53 12.31 13.84
CA LYS A 127 -10.90 13.18 12.84
C LYS A 127 -11.59 13.00 11.49
N GLU A 128 -11.97 14.11 10.85
CA GLU A 128 -12.64 14.11 9.54
C GLU A 128 -11.87 13.30 8.48
N ARG A 129 -10.53 13.42 8.46
CA ARG A 129 -9.64 12.60 7.64
C ARG A 129 -8.83 11.66 8.53
N TYR A 130 -9.18 10.37 8.49
CA TYR A 130 -8.54 9.34 9.29
C TYR A 130 -7.76 8.34 8.43
N SER A 131 -6.82 7.63 9.07
CA SER A 131 -6.02 6.58 8.43
C SER A 131 -6.46 5.19 8.90
N TYR A 132 -6.00 4.14 8.23
CA TYR A 132 -6.09 2.77 8.71
C TYR A 132 -5.71 2.62 10.20
N PHE A 133 -4.60 3.25 10.60
CA PHE A 133 -4.10 3.18 11.97
C PHE A 133 -5.02 3.90 12.97
N THR A 134 -5.73 4.93 12.52
CA THR A 134 -6.76 5.60 13.32
C THR A 134 -7.92 4.64 13.57
N VAL A 135 -8.34 3.88 12.55
CA VAL A 135 -9.42 2.89 12.67
C VAL A 135 -9.04 1.76 13.62
N LEU A 136 -7.81 1.23 13.55
CA LEU A 136 -7.32 0.24 14.52
C LEU A 136 -7.36 0.75 15.95
N ARG A 137 -7.03 2.04 16.17
CA ARG A 137 -7.14 2.67 17.48
C ARG A 137 -8.59 2.73 17.95
N CYS A 138 -9.52 3.15 17.08
CA CYS A 138 -10.95 3.18 17.39
C CYS A 138 -11.49 1.78 17.72
N MET A 139 -11.07 0.73 17.01
CA MET A 139 -11.42 -0.66 17.36
C MET A 139 -10.96 -1.02 18.77
N ARG A 140 -9.74 -0.63 19.16
CA ARG A 140 -9.20 -0.89 20.50
C ARG A 140 -9.99 -0.16 21.58
N GLU A 141 -10.28 1.11 21.38
CA GLU A 141 -11.03 1.96 22.31
C GLU A 141 -12.47 1.45 22.49
N ALA A 142 -13.13 1.07 21.40
CA ALA A 142 -14.48 0.50 21.41
C ALA A 142 -14.53 -0.98 21.81
N ARG A 143 -13.38 -1.64 21.98
CA ARG A 143 -13.27 -3.11 22.16
C ARG A 143 -13.99 -3.89 21.05
N ALA A 144 -13.99 -3.36 19.84
CA ALA A 144 -14.68 -3.92 18.68
C ALA A 144 -13.88 -5.08 18.08
N GLU A 145 -14.58 -6.16 17.73
CA GLU A 145 -14.04 -7.31 16.98
C GLU A 145 -12.68 -7.82 17.52
N PRO A 146 -12.58 -8.26 18.79
CA PRO A 146 -11.30 -8.50 19.46
C PRO A 146 -10.43 -9.56 18.76
N GLU A 147 -11.02 -10.57 18.13
CA GLU A 147 -10.28 -11.58 17.36
C GLU A 147 -9.62 -10.94 16.12
N LEU A 148 -10.37 -10.15 15.36
CA LEU A 148 -9.85 -9.46 14.18
C LEU A 148 -8.80 -8.43 14.58
N LEU A 149 -9.06 -7.61 15.61
CA LEU A 149 -8.12 -6.62 16.09
C LEU A 149 -6.78 -7.23 16.47
N ARG A 150 -6.78 -8.37 17.18
CA ARG A 150 -5.55 -9.08 17.54
C ARG A 150 -4.75 -9.47 16.29
N ARG A 151 -5.41 -10.06 15.28
CA ARG A 151 -4.75 -10.45 14.02
C ARG A 151 -4.15 -9.24 13.29
N LEU A 152 -4.87 -8.12 13.26
CA LEU A 152 -4.39 -6.88 12.62
C LEU A 152 -3.25 -6.23 13.41
N ASP A 153 -3.28 -6.28 14.74
CA ASP A 153 -2.18 -5.81 15.59
C ASP A 153 -0.93 -6.69 15.42
N ASP A 154 -1.09 -8.01 15.32
CA ASP A 154 0.01 -8.96 15.06
C ASP A 154 0.66 -8.66 13.69
N THR A 155 -0.14 -8.50 12.63
CA THR A 155 0.36 -8.10 11.30
C THR A 155 1.02 -6.72 11.33
N ARG A 156 0.43 -5.72 11.99
CA ARG A 156 1.04 -4.39 12.11
C ARG A 156 2.40 -4.46 12.81
N ASN A 157 2.48 -5.20 13.91
CA ASN A 157 3.71 -5.30 14.71
C ASN A 157 4.82 -6.00 13.92
N LYS A 158 4.47 -7.04 13.15
CA LYS A 158 5.39 -7.76 12.25
C LYS A 158 6.08 -6.84 11.23
N TYR A 159 5.39 -5.83 10.72
CA TYR A 159 5.89 -4.94 9.66
C TYR A 159 6.15 -3.50 10.14
N ARG A 160 6.24 -3.28 11.46
CA ARG A 160 6.21 -1.94 12.05
C ARG A 160 7.30 -1.01 11.51
N GLU A 161 8.55 -1.46 11.55
CA GLU A 161 9.71 -0.63 11.16
C GLU A 161 9.69 -0.25 9.68
N PRO A 162 9.63 -1.20 8.72
CA PRO A 162 9.66 -0.84 7.29
C PRO A 162 8.45 0.03 6.88
N VAL A 163 7.27 -0.21 7.46
CA VAL A 163 6.08 0.58 7.13
C VAL A 163 6.13 1.97 7.77
N GLN A 164 6.76 2.11 8.93
CA GLN A 164 7.01 3.43 9.53
C GLN A 164 7.96 4.26 8.64
N ASP A 165 9.01 3.66 8.11
CA ASP A 165 9.93 4.32 7.18
C ASP A 165 9.20 4.74 5.88
N LEU A 166 8.43 3.83 5.26
CA LEU A 166 7.62 4.16 4.08
C LEU A 166 6.63 5.30 4.37
N ARG A 167 6.08 5.38 5.58
CA ARG A 167 5.15 6.44 5.97
C ARG A 167 5.86 7.78 6.05
N LEU A 168 7.08 7.82 6.59
CA LEU A 168 7.91 9.02 6.61
C LEU A 168 8.23 9.46 5.18
N MET A 169 8.68 8.53 4.32
CA MET A 169 8.97 8.81 2.92
C MET A 169 7.74 9.34 2.17
N ARG A 170 6.57 8.74 2.37
CA ARG A 170 5.32 9.23 1.79
C ARG A 170 4.98 10.63 2.26
N ASN A 171 5.10 10.90 3.55
CA ASN A 171 4.83 12.23 4.08
C ASN A 171 5.80 13.25 3.49
N HIS A 172 7.09 12.91 3.38
CA HIS A 172 8.05 13.74 2.67
C HIS A 172 7.62 13.95 1.23
N GLU A 173 7.40 12.92 0.43
CA GLU A 173 7.02 13.05 -0.99
C GLU A 173 5.75 13.91 -1.20
N VAL A 174 4.72 13.70 -0.38
CA VAL A 174 3.45 14.44 -0.48
C VAL A 174 3.58 15.89 0.01
N HIS A 175 4.53 16.19 0.92
CA HIS A 175 4.75 17.53 1.47
C HIS A 175 5.99 18.24 0.90
N ALA A 176 6.83 17.56 0.11
CA ALA A 176 8.14 18.01 -0.38
C ALA A 176 8.06 19.19 -1.34
N ILE A 177 6.89 19.40 -1.97
CA ILE A 177 6.62 20.60 -2.78
C ILE A 177 6.91 21.90 -1.99
N ASN A 178 6.85 21.88 -0.66
CA ASN A 178 7.14 23.05 0.17
C ASN A 178 8.59 23.13 0.70
N THR A 179 9.40 22.08 0.59
CA THR A 179 10.72 22.01 1.26
C THR A 179 11.89 21.83 0.31
N GLU A 180 11.69 21.23 -0.86
CA GLU A 180 12.77 21.03 -1.84
C GLU A 180 13.37 22.37 -2.33
N LEU A 181 12.54 23.42 -2.46
CA LEU A 181 13.01 24.78 -2.79
C LEU A 181 13.81 25.46 -1.66
N LEU A 182 13.62 25.05 -0.40
CA LEU A 182 14.31 25.65 0.75
C LEU A 182 15.62 24.93 1.09
N ASP A 183 15.75 23.65 0.72
CA ASP A 183 16.89 22.81 1.07
C ASP A 183 17.99 22.77 -0.02
N GLU A 184 17.70 23.23 -1.24
CA GLU A 184 18.72 23.44 -2.29
C GLU A 184 19.80 24.46 -1.83
N ASP A 185 19.42 25.51 -1.11
CA ASP A 185 20.35 26.50 -0.54
C ASP A 185 21.25 25.93 0.57
N GLY A 186 20.76 24.94 1.32
CA GLY A 186 21.51 24.25 2.37
C GLY A 186 22.44 23.17 1.82
N ARG A 187 21.97 22.39 0.84
CA ARG A 187 22.73 21.32 0.17
C ARG A 187 23.89 21.82 -0.67
N LEU A 188 23.79 23.02 -1.24
CA LEU A 188 24.90 23.70 -1.93
C LEU A 188 26.14 23.91 -1.02
N ARG A 189 25.95 24.01 0.30
CA ARG A 189 27.02 24.30 1.27
C ARG A 189 27.73 23.06 1.82
N LEU A 190 27.19 21.86 1.60
CA LEU A 190 27.69 20.59 2.15
C LEU A 190 28.11 19.61 1.05
N ARG A 191 28.70 20.11 -0.05
CA ARG A 191 29.23 19.22 -1.09
C ARG A 191 30.29 18.28 -0.49
N PRO A 192 30.14 16.95 -0.64
CA PRO A 192 31.19 16.00 -0.32
C PRO A 192 32.44 16.28 -1.17
N ARG A 193 33.60 15.80 -0.70
CA ARG A 193 34.87 15.80 -1.47
C ARG A 193 34.80 14.96 -2.75
N ASP A 194 33.83 14.06 -2.85
CA ASP A 194 33.53 13.29 -4.06
C ASP A 194 32.53 14.09 -4.92
N PRO A 195 32.87 14.40 -6.19
CA PRO A 195 31.97 15.11 -7.09
C PRO A 195 30.78 14.24 -7.55
N ARG A 196 30.81 12.93 -7.31
CA ARG A 196 29.75 12.00 -7.71
C ARG A 196 28.55 12.04 -6.78
N THR A 197 27.38 11.81 -7.36
CA THR A 197 26.09 11.79 -6.67
C THR A 197 25.76 10.35 -6.28
N PRO A 198 25.82 9.98 -4.99
CA PRO A 198 25.42 8.64 -4.56
C PRO A 198 23.92 8.44 -4.74
N ILE A 199 23.52 7.22 -5.11
CA ILE A 199 22.10 6.83 -5.15
C ILE A 199 21.63 6.30 -3.80
N GLU A 200 20.30 6.18 -3.65
CA GLU A 200 19.68 5.54 -2.51
C GLU A 200 19.90 4.01 -2.49
N ASP A 201 19.85 3.40 -1.30
CA ASP A 201 19.95 1.95 -1.14
C ASP A 201 18.69 1.26 -1.72
N LEU A 202 18.81 0.85 -2.97
CA LEU A 202 17.74 0.17 -3.71
C LEU A 202 17.30 -1.13 -3.06
N ARG A 203 18.22 -1.86 -2.41
CA ARG A 203 17.90 -3.13 -1.75
C ARG A 203 17.04 -2.89 -0.52
N ARG A 204 17.42 -1.89 0.29
CA ARG A 204 16.60 -1.47 1.43
C ARG A 204 15.24 -0.97 0.98
N ASN A 205 15.18 -0.14 -0.05
CA ASN A 205 13.92 0.39 -0.61
C ASN A 205 13.00 -0.74 -1.06
N VAL A 206 13.50 -1.69 -1.85
CA VAL A 206 12.75 -2.87 -2.27
C VAL A 206 12.24 -3.67 -1.08
N ALA A 207 13.08 -3.94 -0.08
CA ALA A 207 12.69 -4.71 1.10
C ALA A 207 11.57 -4.01 1.90
N MET A 208 11.69 -2.69 2.11
CA MET A 208 10.64 -1.90 2.77
C MET A 208 9.33 -1.93 2.00
N LEU A 209 9.39 -1.76 0.67
CA LEU A 209 8.20 -1.79 -0.18
C LEU A 209 7.51 -3.16 -0.18
N GLN A 210 8.28 -4.24 -0.25
CA GLN A 210 7.76 -5.61 -0.14
C GLN A 210 7.08 -5.84 1.21
N ALA A 211 7.66 -5.34 2.31
CA ALA A 211 7.03 -5.40 3.63
C ALA A 211 5.72 -4.60 3.68
N GLY A 212 5.67 -3.42 3.05
CA GLY A 212 4.43 -2.63 2.92
C GLY A 212 3.34 -3.34 2.11
N TYR A 213 3.71 -3.97 0.99
CA TYR A 213 2.81 -4.81 0.20
C TYR A 213 2.26 -5.99 1.00
N ALA A 214 3.15 -6.73 1.69
CA ALA A 214 2.79 -7.87 2.50
C ALA A 214 1.84 -7.48 3.64
N MET A 215 2.12 -6.38 4.35
CA MET A 215 1.23 -5.87 5.41
C MET A 215 -0.15 -5.52 4.85
N ALA A 216 -0.23 -4.83 3.71
CA ALA A 216 -1.50 -4.46 3.10
C ALA A 216 -2.31 -5.70 2.70
N GLY A 217 -1.67 -6.68 2.08
CA GLY A 217 -2.32 -7.92 1.66
C GLY A 217 -2.74 -8.81 2.83
N GLU A 218 -1.92 -8.95 3.88
CA GLU A 218 -2.27 -9.71 5.08
C GLU A 218 -3.45 -9.09 5.83
N SER A 219 -3.45 -7.76 5.98
CA SER A 219 -4.56 -7.02 6.60
C SER A 219 -5.85 -7.15 5.80
N LEU A 220 -5.78 -6.95 4.48
CA LEU A 220 -6.94 -7.08 3.60
C LEU A 220 -7.53 -8.50 3.66
N HIS A 221 -6.67 -9.52 3.56
CA HIS A 221 -7.08 -10.91 3.67
C HIS A 221 -7.72 -11.21 5.03
N ALA A 222 -7.13 -10.74 6.14
CA ALA A 222 -7.67 -10.96 7.47
C ALA A 222 -9.08 -10.37 7.64
N VAL A 223 -9.31 -9.15 7.14
CA VAL A 223 -10.62 -8.48 7.18
C VAL A 223 -11.64 -9.21 6.31
N LEU A 224 -11.30 -9.50 5.05
CA LEU A 224 -12.23 -10.20 4.14
C LEU A 224 -12.59 -11.58 4.68
N GLN A 225 -11.62 -12.33 5.20
CA GLN A 225 -11.86 -13.64 5.79
C GLN A 225 -12.76 -13.53 7.03
N TYR A 226 -12.55 -12.52 7.88
CA TYR A 226 -13.38 -12.28 9.06
C TYR A 226 -14.82 -11.93 8.67
N CYS A 227 -15.01 -11.01 7.72
CA CYS A 227 -16.32 -10.67 7.18
C CYS A 227 -17.02 -11.89 6.57
N ASN A 228 -16.28 -12.74 5.83
CA ASN A 228 -16.85 -13.94 5.22
C ASN A 228 -17.30 -14.99 6.24
N LYS A 229 -16.67 -15.07 7.41
CA LYS A 229 -17.12 -15.96 8.50
C LYS A 229 -18.35 -15.43 9.22
N ARG A 230 -18.55 -14.11 9.23
CA ARG A 230 -19.65 -13.44 9.93
C ARG A 230 -20.91 -13.27 9.07
N ALA A 231 -20.75 -13.11 7.75
CA ALA A 231 -21.83 -12.98 6.78
C ALA A 231 -22.43 -14.34 6.37
#